data_AF-A0A531LLS5-F1
#
_entry.id   AF-A0A531LLS5-F1
#
_cell.length_a   1.000
_cell.length_b   1.000
_cell.length_c   1.000
_cell.angle_alpha   90.00
_cell.angle_beta   90.00
_cell.angle_gamma   90.00
#
_symmetry.space_group_name_H-M   'P 1'
#
loop_
_entity.id
_entity.type
_entity.pdbx_description
1 polymer ?
#
loop_
_entity_poly.entity_id
_entity_poly.type
_entity_poly.pdbx_seq_one_letter_code
_entity_poly.pdbx_strand_id
1 'polypeptide(L)'
;QLFLFTPLDGLVPPAFRALGELLAQLPRQLGGLPPELPLIVAGEVGTLRLPAALLRSACVGDALLPDIAPFGRGQITLAVGQLCAGADLDGDELILRGPFRPRPCPLENAHMTQPGSQLELTKDLDDVEIVLVFECGRWPISLGELRSAGEGHIFELGWPIDGPVDIVANGQRIGRGDIVRIGEELGIRLRGGFACNE
;
A
#
# COMPACT_ATOMS: atom_id res chain seq x y z
N GLN A 1 -17.28 -14.56 3.19
CA GLN A 1 -17.71 -14.54 4.61
C GLN A 1 -16.77 -15.46 5.36
N LEU A 2 -15.79 -14.91 6.09
CA LEU A 2 -14.80 -15.70 6.85
C LEU A 2 -15.18 -15.65 8.32
N PHE A 3 -15.51 -16.80 8.90
CA PHE A 3 -15.75 -16.94 10.34
C PHE A 3 -14.39 -17.21 11.03
N LEU A 4 -13.94 -16.28 11.87
CA LEU A 4 -12.82 -16.49 12.79
C LEU A 4 -13.37 -17.13 14.06
N PHE A 5 -13.08 -18.40 14.27
CA PHE A 5 -13.29 -19.08 15.54
C PHE A 5 -11.96 -19.16 16.29
N THR A 6 -11.91 -18.58 17.49
CA THR A 6 -10.78 -18.72 18.40
C THR A 6 -10.82 -20.13 19.02
N PRO A 7 -9.75 -20.94 18.94
CA PRO A 7 -9.70 -22.19 19.69
C PRO A 7 -9.46 -21.84 21.18
N LEU A 8 -10.36 -22.29 22.05
CA LEU A 8 -10.27 -22.10 23.50
C LEU A 8 -9.01 -22.75 24.12
N ASP A 9 -8.40 -23.74 23.45
CA ASP A 9 -7.37 -24.60 24.03
C ASP A 9 -6.06 -24.70 23.21
N GLY A 10 -5.83 -23.81 22.24
CA GLY A 10 -4.61 -23.82 21.40
C GLY A 10 -4.48 -25.02 20.44
N LEU A 11 -5.39 -25.99 20.49
CA LEU A 11 -5.53 -27.07 19.53
C LEU A 11 -6.50 -26.65 18.41
N VAL A 12 -6.00 -26.56 17.18
CA VAL A 12 -6.84 -26.39 15.99
C VAL A 12 -7.82 -27.58 15.92
N PRO A 13 -9.15 -27.36 15.97
CA PRO A 13 -10.10 -28.46 15.99
C PRO A 13 -9.93 -29.36 14.76
N PRO A 14 -10.13 -30.68 14.89
CA PRO A 14 -9.92 -31.64 13.79
C PRO A 14 -10.67 -31.30 12.50
N ALA A 15 -11.84 -30.66 12.61
CA ALA A 15 -12.62 -30.19 11.47
C ALA A 15 -11.87 -29.15 10.60
N PHE A 16 -11.08 -28.26 11.21
CA PHE A 16 -10.28 -27.27 10.46
C PHE A 16 -9.04 -27.90 9.83
N ARG A 17 -8.46 -28.93 10.46
CA ARG A 17 -7.37 -29.71 9.84
C ARG A 17 -7.88 -30.47 8.61
N ALA A 18 -9.02 -31.13 8.73
CA ALA A 18 -9.69 -31.80 7.61
C ALA A 18 -10.05 -30.81 6.49
N LEU A 19 -10.51 -29.60 6.84
CA LEU A 19 -10.79 -28.55 5.85
C LEU A 19 -9.51 -28.02 5.18
N GLY A 20 -8.42 -27.85 5.94
CA GLY A 20 -7.11 -27.49 5.39
C GLY A 20 -6.55 -28.56 4.45
N GLU A 21 -6.72 -29.84 4.80
CA GLU A 21 -6.35 -30.98 3.94
C GLU A 21 -7.20 -31.03 2.67
N LEU A 22 -8.51 -30.80 2.77
CA LEU A 22 -9.41 -30.71 1.61
C LEU A 22 -9.07 -29.51 0.71
N LEU A 23 -8.78 -28.34 1.30
CA LEU A 23 -8.32 -27.15 0.55
C LEU A 23 -6.99 -27.40 -0.15
N ALA A 24 -6.08 -28.17 0.47
CA ALA A 24 -4.80 -28.53 -0.13
C ALA A 24 -4.96 -29.55 -1.27
N GLN A 25 -6.00 -30.39 -1.21
CA GLN A 25 -6.36 -31.37 -2.24
C GLN A 25 -7.17 -30.77 -3.39
N LEU A 26 -7.79 -29.59 -3.20
CA LEU A 26 -8.41 -28.88 -4.31
C LEU A 26 -7.33 -28.65 -5.38
N PRO A 27 -7.57 -29.09 -6.62
CA PRO A 27 -6.64 -28.82 -7.67
C PRO A 27 -6.53 -27.29 -7.74
N ARG A 28 -5.32 -26.76 -7.59
CA ARG A 28 -5.02 -25.33 -7.80
C ARG A 28 -5.14 -25.04 -9.31
N GLN A 29 -6.32 -25.32 -9.85
CA GLN A 29 -6.76 -24.96 -11.19
C GLN A 29 -7.11 -23.48 -11.11
N LEU A 30 -6.09 -22.65 -10.88
CA LEU A 30 -6.16 -21.30 -11.36
C LEU A 30 -6.01 -21.46 -12.87
N GLY A 31 -7.13 -21.68 -13.57
CA GLY A 31 -7.16 -21.55 -15.02
C GLY A 31 -6.38 -20.29 -15.36
N GLY A 32 -5.26 -20.44 -16.07
CA GLY A 32 -4.25 -19.40 -16.14
C GLY A 32 -4.89 -18.13 -16.61
N LEU A 33 -4.94 -17.10 -15.76
CA LEU A 33 -5.37 -15.78 -16.18
C LEU A 33 -4.58 -15.41 -17.45
N PRO A 34 -5.25 -14.87 -18.48
CA PRO A 34 -4.60 -14.58 -19.74
C PRO A 34 -3.41 -13.65 -19.50
N PRO A 35 -2.27 -13.89 -20.17
CA PRO A 35 -1.08 -13.05 -19.99
C PRO A 35 -1.35 -11.59 -20.38
N GLU A 36 -2.30 -11.33 -21.29
CA GLU A 36 -2.65 -9.96 -21.69
C GLU A 36 -3.56 -9.22 -20.69
N LEU A 37 -3.95 -9.86 -19.57
CA LEU A 37 -4.81 -9.22 -18.57
C LEU A 37 -4.16 -7.90 -18.10
N PRO A 38 -4.80 -6.74 -18.31
CA PRO A 38 -4.24 -5.46 -17.91
C PRO A 38 -4.30 -5.31 -16.39
N LEU A 39 -3.16 -4.93 -15.83
CA LEU A 39 -2.97 -4.59 -14.43
C LEU A 39 -2.46 -3.16 -14.33
N ILE A 40 -2.72 -2.50 -13.21
CA ILE A 40 -2.20 -1.16 -12.94
C ILE A 40 -1.12 -1.25 -11.88
N VAL A 41 0.08 -0.78 -12.22
CA VAL A 41 1.19 -0.56 -11.29
C VAL A 41 1.14 0.88 -10.81
N ALA A 42 1.13 1.09 -9.50
CA ALA A 42 1.28 2.41 -8.89
C ALA A 42 2.70 2.59 -8.37
N GLY A 43 3.30 3.76 -8.62
CA GLY A 43 4.58 4.15 -8.04
C GLY A 43 4.35 4.90 -6.74
N GLU A 44 4.62 4.27 -5.61
CA GLU A 44 4.43 4.82 -4.27
C GLU A 44 5.75 5.41 -3.75
N VAL A 45 5.75 6.73 -3.49
CA VAL A 45 6.92 7.43 -2.94
C VAL A 45 6.98 7.37 -1.41
N GLY A 46 5.83 7.12 -0.77
CA GLY A 46 5.75 6.89 0.66
C GLY A 46 4.31 6.73 1.18
N THR A 47 4.20 6.43 2.47
CA THR A 47 2.92 6.29 3.17
C THR A 47 2.91 7.07 4.47
N LEU A 48 1.76 7.60 4.86
CA LEU A 48 1.55 8.29 6.13
C LEU A 48 0.28 7.79 6.81
N ARG A 49 0.36 7.46 8.09
CA ARG A 49 -0.79 7.12 8.92
C ARG A 49 -1.16 8.30 9.80
N LEU A 50 -2.42 8.71 9.74
CA LEU A 50 -2.89 9.83 10.54
C LEU A 50 -4.40 9.75 10.82
N PRO A 51 -4.89 10.32 11.93
CA PRO A 51 -6.31 10.34 12.27
C PRO A 51 -7.14 11.20 11.33
N ALA A 52 -8.38 10.79 11.07
CA ALA A 52 -9.31 11.48 10.16
C ALA A 52 -9.50 12.97 10.51
N ALA A 53 -9.40 13.36 11.78
CA ALA A 53 -9.45 14.76 12.20
C ALA A 53 -8.38 15.63 11.53
N LEU A 54 -7.15 15.13 11.42
CA LEU A 54 -6.05 15.89 10.82
C LEU A 54 -6.23 16.07 9.31
N LEU A 55 -6.84 15.11 8.62
CA LEU A 55 -7.20 15.28 7.20
C LEU A 55 -8.16 16.45 6.99
N ARG A 56 -9.17 16.58 7.84
CA ARG A 56 -10.19 17.63 7.68
C ARG A 56 -9.65 19.03 7.93
N SER A 57 -8.71 19.15 8.88
CA SER A 57 -8.05 20.42 9.20
C SER A 57 -6.91 20.78 8.25
N ALA A 58 -6.45 19.84 7.41
CA ALA A 58 -5.32 20.05 6.52
C ALA A 58 -5.62 21.14 5.48
N CYS A 59 -4.67 22.06 5.32
CA CYS A 59 -4.77 23.25 4.51
C CYS A 59 -3.77 23.25 3.36
N VAL A 60 -4.05 24.08 2.36
CA VAL A 60 -3.10 24.34 1.27
C VAL A 60 -1.79 24.87 1.84
N GLY A 61 -0.68 24.28 1.42
CA GLY A 61 0.65 24.63 1.89
C GLY A 61 1.14 23.83 3.10
N ASP A 62 0.27 23.07 3.78
CA ASP A 62 0.73 22.15 4.83
C ASP A 62 1.63 21.07 4.23
N ALA A 63 2.63 20.66 4.99
CA ALA A 63 3.54 19.60 4.60
C ALA A 63 3.23 18.31 5.38
N LEU A 64 2.93 17.25 4.64
CA LEU A 64 2.78 15.90 5.17
C LEU A 64 4.12 15.18 5.11
N LEU A 65 4.55 14.59 6.23
CA LEU A 65 5.80 13.83 6.31
C LEU A 65 5.47 12.33 6.31
N PRO A 66 5.83 11.56 5.27
CA PRO A 66 5.55 10.12 5.25
C PRO A 66 6.36 9.37 6.31
N ASP A 67 5.72 8.47 7.05
CA ASP A 67 6.36 7.60 8.05
C ASP A 67 7.37 6.65 7.41
N ILE A 68 7.11 6.28 6.16
CA ILE A 68 7.94 5.40 5.33
C ILE A 68 8.12 6.08 3.98
N ALA A 69 9.31 6.63 3.74
CA ALA A 69 9.67 7.33 2.50
C ALA A 69 10.94 6.73 1.89
N PRO A 70 10.85 5.63 1.11
CA PRO A 70 12.00 5.12 0.37
C PRO A 70 12.57 6.18 -0.59
N PHE A 71 11.73 7.13 -1.03
CA PHE A 71 12.11 8.18 -1.98
C PHE A 71 13.24 9.07 -1.47
N GLY A 72 13.37 9.26 -0.15
CA GLY A 72 14.51 9.96 0.45
C GLY A 72 15.87 9.37 0.11
N ARG A 73 15.90 8.10 -0.34
CA ARG A 73 17.09 7.34 -0.72
C ARG A 73 17.16 7.06 -2.23
N GLY A 74 16.36 7.75 -3.04
CA GLY A 74 16.24 7.48 -4.47
C GLY A 74 15.54 6.15 -4.78
N GLN A 75 14.62 5.71 -3.90
CA GLN A 75 13.91 4.44 -4.06
C GLN A 75 12.40 4.64 -4.11
N ILE A 76 11.70 3.82 -4.86
CA ILE A 76 10.24 3.86 -5.00
C ILE A 76 9.68 2.45 -4.77
N THR A 77 8.47 2.36 -4.23
CA THR A 77 7.75 1.09 -4.18
C THR A 77 6.79 1.01 -5.35
N LEU A 78 6.97 0.03 -6.23
CA LEU A 78 5.97 -0.30 -7.25
C LEU A 78 4.94 -1.26 -6.66
N ALA A 79 3.65 -0.94 -6.76
CA ALA A 79 2.56 -1.71 -6.16
C ALA A 79 1.50 -2.12 -7.18
N VAL A 80 1.03 -3.37 -7.09
CA VAL A 80 -0.07 -3.93 -7.88
C VAL A 80 -0.96 -4.75 -6.96
N GLY A 81 -2.13 -4.22 -6.60
CA GLY A 81 -3.07 -4.90 -5.70
C GLY A 81 -2.44 -5.16 -4.32
N GLN A 82 -2.12 -6.44 -4.03
CA GLN A 82 -1.44 -6.85 -2.79
C GLN A 82 0.02 -7.25 -3.01
N LEU A 83 0.57 -6.97 -4.19
CA LEU A 83 1.97 -7.22 -4.51
C LEU A 83 2.74 -5.90 -4.57
N CYS A 84 4.01 -5.93 -4.19
CA CYS A 84 4.92 -4.82 -4.33
C CYS A 84 6.35 -5.26 -4.67
N ALA A 85 7.11 -4.39 -5.28
CA ALA A 85 8.55 -4.51 -5.48
C ALA A 85 9.23 -3.16 -5.21
N GLY A 86 10.44 -3.19 -4.65
CA GLY A 86 11.26 -1.99 -4.57
C GLY A 86 11.94 -1.72 -5.90
N ALA A 87 12.05 -0.45 -6.28
CA ALA A 87 12.79 0.02 -7.44
C ALA A 87 13.76 1.13 -7.04
N ASP A 88 14.94 1.15 -7.65
CA ASP A 88 15.84 2.29 -7.63
C ASP A 88 15.43 3.27 -8.73
N LEU A 89 15.53 4.56 -8.43
CA LEU A 89 15.23 5.64 -9.37
C LEU A 89 16.51 6.09 -10.07
N ASP A 90 16.50 6.08 -11.39
CA ASP A 90 17.56 6.65 -12.23
C ASP A 90 16.94 7.60 -13.27
N GLY A 91 16.98 8.90 -12.99
CA GLY A 91 16.24 9.89 -13.77
C GLY A 91 14.72 9.63 -13.73
N ASP A 92 14.15 9.31 -14.90
CA ASP A 92 12.73 8.98 -15.06
C ASP A 92 12.50 7.45 -15.22
N GLU A 93 13.53 6.64 -14.97
CA GLU A 93 13.49 5.18 -15.01
C GLU A 93 13.42 4.58 -13.61
N LEU A 94 12.60 3.53 -13.45
CA LEU A 94 12.52 2.72 -12.22
C LEU A 94 13.07 1.33 -12.49
N ILE A 95 14.20 1.05 -11.87
CA ILE A 95 14.90 -0.22 -12.02
C ILE A 95 14.50 -1.12 -10.86
N LEU A 96 13.76 -2.20 -11.15
CA LEU A 96 13.35 -3.15 -10.13
C LEU A 96 14.55 -3.78 -9.43
N ARG A 97 14.46 -3.88 -8.09
CA ARG A 97 15.46 -4.57 -7.25
C ARG A 97 15.16 -6.05 -7.04
N GLY A 98 14.07 -6.54 -7.62
CA GLY A 98 13.60 -7.90 -7.46
C GLY A 98 12.17 -8.07 -7.95
N PRO A 99 11.64 -9.31 -7.91
CA PRO A 99 10.28 -9.58 -8.37
C PRO A 99 9.23 -9.04 -7.40
N PHE A 100 8.01 -8.87 -7.88
CA PHE A 100 6.84 -8.54 -7.06
C PHE A 100 6.57 -9.62 -6.00
N ARG A 101 6.46 -9.20 -4.74
CA ARG A 101 6.16 -10.05 -3.59
C ARG A 101 4.91 -9.57 -2.88
N PRO A 102 4.20 -10.43 -2.12
CA PRO A 102 3.11 -9.98 -1.27
C PRO A 102 3.57 -8.82 -0.37
N ARG A 103 2.78 -7.74 -0.39
CA ARG A 103 2.99 -6.60 0.49
C ARG A 103 2.86 -7.10 1.94
N PRO A 104 3.76 -6.70 2.84
CA PRO A 104 3.58 -6.97 4.26
C PRO A 104 2.28 -6.30 4.72
N CYS A 105 1.23 -7.08 4.95
CA CYS A 105 -0.01 -6.59 5.53
C CYS A 105 0.25 -6.37 7.04
N PRO A 106 0.03 -5.18 7.61
CA PRO A 106 0.17 -4.97 9.06
C PRO A 106 -0.85 -5.76 9.91
N LEU A 107 -1.77 -6.51 9.29
CA LEU A 107 -2.81 -7.26 9.99
C LEU A 107 -2.33 -8.52 10.71
N GLU A 108 -1.02 -8.78 10.78
CA GLU A 108 -0.47 -10.01 11.38
C GLU A 108 0.51 -9.72 12.53
N ASN A 109 0.17 -8.74 13.37
CA ASN A 109 0.51 -8.74 14.79
C ASN A 109 -0.69 -8.21 15.57
N ALA A 110 -1.88 -8.74 15.29
CA ALA A 110 -2.98 -8.67 16.24
C ALA A 110 -2.48 -9.36 17.52
N HIS A 111 -2.09 -8.54 18.48
CA HIS A 111 -1.82 -8.87 19.87
C HIS A 111 -2.73 -10.02 20.33
N MET A 112 -2.20 -11.24 20.34
CA MET A 112 -2.85 -12.38 20.98
C MET A 112 -2.07 -12.79 22.24
N THR A 113 -1.69 -11.81 23.06
CA THR A 113 -1.21 -12.10 24.41
C THR A 113 -1.41 -10.99 25.44
N GLN A 114 -2.58 -10.35 25.56
CA GLN A 114 -2.98 -9.75 26.85
C GLN A 114 -4.51 -9.81 27.07
N PRO A 115 -5.01 -10.56 28.07
CA PRO A 115 -6.37 -10.40 28.55
C PRO A 115 -6.40 -9.13 29.40
N GLY A 116 -6.96 -8.04 28.87
CA GLY A 116 -7.16 -6.81 29.64
C GLY A 116 -6.68 -5.56 28.93
N SER A 117 -7.31 -5.23 27.82
CA SER A 117 -7.58 -3.83 27.49
C SER A 117 -8.90 -3.86 26.75
N GLN A 118 -9.93 -3.29 27.37
CA GLN A 118 -11.16 -2.97 26.68
C GLN A 118 -10.75 -2.24 25.40
N LEU A 119 -11.11 -2.80 24.24
CA LEU A 119 -11.24 -2.04 23.02
C LEU A 119 -12.26 -0.95 23.35
N GLU A 120 -11.77 0.21 23.82
CA GLU A 120 -12.47 1.47 23.60
C GLU A 120 -12.57 1.57 22.08
N LEU A 121 -13.66 1.03 21.54
CA LEU A 121 -14.11 1.32 20.20
C LEU A 121 -14.05 2.84 20.09
N THR A 122 -13.23 3.37 19.18
CA THR A 122 -13.17 4.80 18.88
C THR A 122 -14.61 5.30 18.76
N LYS A 123 -15.08 5.98 19.81
CA LYS A 123 -16.46 6.49 19.89
C LYS A 123 -16.62 7.69 18.96
N ASP A 124 -15.50 8.30 18.57
CA ASP A 124 -15.40 9.40 17.63
C ASP A 124 -14.80 8.91 16.30
N LEU A 125 -15.42 9.30 15.19
CA LEU A 125 -14.91 9.02 13.84
C LEU A 125 -13.61 9.80 13.56
N ASP A 126 -13.35 10.82 14.36
CA ASP A 126 -12.17 11.68 14.29
C ASP A 126 -10.86 10.94 14.58
N ASP A 127 -10.93 9.92 15.42
CA ASP A 127 -9.80 9.10 15.84
C ASP A 127 -9.51 7.93 14.88
N VAL A 128 -10.30 7.77 13.81
CA VAL A 128 -10.08 6.71 12.83
C VAL A 128 -8.78 6.95 12.09
N GLU A 129 -7.81 6.05 12.29
CA GLU A 129 -6.53 6.05 11.59
C GLU A 129 -6.72 5.77 10.09
N ILE A 130 -6.33 6.72 9.25
CA ILE A 130 -6.34 6.62 7.80
C ILE A 130 -4.91 6.47 7.29
N VAL A 131 -4.71 5.52 6.38
CA VAL A 131 -3.44 5.37 5.67
C VAL A 131 -3.52 6.13 4.36
N LEU A 132 -2.67 7.14 4.22
CA LEU A 132 -2.41 7.82 2.96
C LEU A 132 -1.24 7.15 2.23
N VAL A 133 -1.40 6.99 0.92
CA VAL A 133 -0.36 6.58 -0.01
C VAL A 133 -0.09 7.75 -0.95
N PHE A 134 1.18 8.11 -1.11
CA PHE A 134 1.61 9.14 -2.04
C PHE A 134 2.10 8.48 -3.31
N GLU A 135 1.39 8.71 -4.41
CA GLU A 135 1.67 8.07 -5.68
C GLU A 135 2.28 9.08 -6.67
N CYS A 136 3.46 8.77 -7.22
CA CYS A 136 4.02 9.55 -8.33
C CYS A 136 3.33 9.24 -9.66
N GLY A 137 2.63 8.11 -9.76
CA GLY A 137 1.57 7.86 -10.73
C GLY A 137 1.31 6.38 -10.98
N ARG A 138 0.64 6.07 -12.10
CA ARG A 138 0.08 4.75 -12.40
C ARG A 138 0.30 4.37 -13.86
N TRP A 139 0.71 3.12 -14.11
CA TRP A 139 1.00 2.61 -15.45
C TRP A 139 0.32 1.26 -15.70
N PRO A 140 -0.27 1.05 -16.88
CA PRO A 140 -0.76 -0.27 -17.27
C PRO A 140 0.42 -1.21 -17.56
N ILE A 141 0.32 -2.45 -17.09
CA ILE A 141 1.21 -3.56 -17.42
C ILE A 141 0.37 -4.81 -17.66
N SER A 142 0.82 -5.72 -18.51
CA SER A 142 0.18 -7.03 -18.66
C SER A 142 0.53 -7.98 -17.50
N LEU A 143 -0.34 -8.93 -17.19
CA LEU A 143 -0.04 -9.98 -16.21
C LEU A 143 1.19 -10.81 -16.61
N GLY A 144 1.41 -11.02 -17.92
CA GLY A 144 2.59 -11.69 -18.46
C GLY A 144 3.88 -10.94 -18.14
N GLU A 145 3.91 -9.63 -18.44
CA GLU A 145 5.05 -8.77 -18.11
C GLU A 145 5.30 -8.74 -16.60
N LEU A 146 4.26 -8.55 -15.78
CA LEU A 146 4.39 -8.56 -14.31
C LEU A 146 5.03 -9.86 -13.78
N ARG A 147 4.69 -11.01 -14.37
CA ARG A 147 5.27 -12.32 -14.00
C ARG A 147 6.74 -12.45 -14.41
N SER A 148 7.15 -11.77 -15.48
CA SER A 148 8.53 -11.76 -15.95
C SER A 148 9.38 -10.65 -15.31
N ALA A 149 8.74 -9.63 -14.73
CA ALA A 149 9.39 -8.49 -14.10
C ALA A 149 10.17 -8.94 -12.86
N GLY A 150 11.48 -8.83 -12.93
CA GLY A 150 12.43 -9.16 -11.87
C GLY A 150 13.48 -8.07 -11.71
N GLU A 151 14.56 -8.40 -11.01
CA GLU A 151 15.68 -7.48 -10.84
C GLU A 151 16.22 -6.97 -12.19
N GLY A 152 16.46 -5.66 -12.29
CA GLY A 152 16.93 -4.99 -13.50
C GLY A 152 15.84 -4.67 -14.53
N HIS A 153 14.58 -5.08 -14.32
CA HIS A 153 13.48 -4.68 -15.19
C HIS A 153 13.17 -3.18 -15.00
N ILE A 154 12.99 -2.46 -16.10
CA ILE A 154 12.83 -1.00 -16.12
C ILE A 154 11.37 -0.64 -16.37
N PHE A 155 10.81 0.24 -15.54
CA PHE A 155 9.56 0.95 -15.80
C PHE A 155 9.86 2.41 -16.10
N GLU A 156 9.31 2.94 -17.17
CA GLU A 156 9.40 4.37 -17.49
C GLU A 156 8.28 5.14 -16.76
N LEU A 157 8.63 6.18 -16.01
CA LEU A 157 7.62 7.06 -15.40
C LEU A 157 6.81 7.80 -16.45
N GLY A 158 7.45 8.21 -17.55
CA GLY A 158 6.83 9.04 -18.59
C GLY A 158 6.61 10.51 -18.18
N TRP A 159 7.03 10.91 -16.99
CA TRP A 159 7.07 12.29 -16.51
C TRP A 159 8.15 12.48 -15.43
N PRO A 160 8.58 13.72 -15.16
CA PRO A 160 9.56 14.00 -14.13
C PRO A 160 9.08 13.55 -12.75
N ILE A 161 9.90 12.78 -12.05
CA ILE A 161 9.59 12.28 -10.70
C ILE A 161 9.30 13.39 -9.67
N ASP A 162 9.86 14.58 -9.88
CA ASP A 162 9.65 15.76 -9.04
C ASP A 162 8.30 16.46 -9.30
N GLY A 163 7.48 15.88 -10.19
CA GLY A 163 6.14 16.34 -10.48
C GLY A 163 5.17 16.22 -9.29
N PRO A 164 3.93 16.73 -9.46
CA PRO A 164 2.90 16.56 -8.43
C PRO A 164 2.61 15.08 -8.19
N VAL A 165 2.48 14.70 -6.93
CA VAL A 165 2.04 13.37 -6.50
C VAL A 165 0.54 13.39 -6.21
N ASP A 166 -0.12 12.28 -6.53
CA ASP A 166 -1.50 12.04 -6.11
C ASP A 166 -1.49 11.51 -4.66
N ILE A 167 -2.42 12.02 -3.84
CA ILE A 167 -2.61 11.59 -2.45
C ILE A 167 -3.82 10.66 -2.42
N VAL A 168 -3.60 9.42 -2.03
CA VAL A 168 -4.56 8.33 -2.17
C VAL A 168 -4.90 7.74 -0.81
N ALA A 169 -6.19 7.58 -0.53
CA ALA A 169 -6.70 6.87 0.64
C ALA A 169 -7.61 5.73 0.17
N ASN A 170 -7.38 4.51 0.66
CA ASN A 170 -8.16 3.32 0.29
C ASN A 170 -8.29 3.12 -1.24
N GLY A 171 -7.23 3.45 -2.00
CA GLY A 171 -7.20 3.35 -3.46
C GLY A 171 -7.85 4.50 -4.23
N GLN A 172 -8.54 5.41 -3.54
CA GLN A 172 -9.17 6.60 -4.13
C GLN A 172 -8.29 7.83 -3.96
N ARG A 173 -8.09 8.58 -5.05
CA ARG A 173 -7.39 9.87 -4.96
C ARG A 173 -8.27 10.88 -4.22
N ILE A 174 -7.72 11.44 -3.15
CA ILE A 174 -8.37 12.47 -2.33
C ILE A 174 -7.69 13.83 -2.45
N GLY A 175 -6.47 13.92 -3.00
CA GLY A 175 -5.77 15.20 -3.11
C GLY A 175 -4.53 15.11 -4.01
N ARG A 176 -3.79 16.23 -4.07
CA ARG A 176 -2.52 16.36 -4.78
C ARG A 176 -1.53 17.18 -3.97
N GLY A 177 -0.24 16.88 -4.11
CA GLY A 177 0.83 17.63 -3.45
C GLY A 177 2.11 17.70 -4.27
N ASP A 178 3.03 18.54 -3.82
CA ASP A 178 4.40 18.64 -4.35
C ASP A 178 5.36 17.91 -3.43
N ILE A 179 6.33 17.19 -4.00
CA ILE A 179 7.45 16.71 -3.21
C ILE A 179 8.30 17.92 -2.80
N VAL A 180 8.56 18.05 -1.50
CA VAL A 180 9.37 19.13 -0.93
C VAL A 180 10.42 18.55 0.02
N ARG A 181 11.58 19.20 0.11
CA ARG A 181 12.61 18.86 1.09
C ARG A 181 12.42 19.67 2.36
N ILE A 182 12.38 18.99 3.50
CA ILE A 182 12.22 19.61 4.82
C ILE A 182 13.39 19.14 5.68
N GLY A 183 14.43 19.99 5.77
CA GLY A 183 15.70 19.58 6.36
C GLY A 183 16.31 18.41 5.59
N GLU A 184 16.50 17.27 6.25
CA GLU A 184 17.03 16.04 5.66
C GLU A 184 15.94 15.10 5.13
N GLU A 185 14.68 15.38 5.43
CA GLU A 185 13.53 14.54 5.07
C GLU A 185 12.82 15.03 3.81
N LEU A 186 12.02 14.15 3.22
CA LEU A 186 11.11 14.49 2.13
C LEU A 186 9.68 14.53 2.66
N GLY A 187 8.97 15.61 2.34
CA GLY A 187 7.57 15.81 2.64
C GLY A 187 6.74 16.04 1.39
N ILE A 188 5.42 15.99 1.53
CA ILE A 188 4.45 16.29 0.48
C ILE A 188 3.69 17.55 0.88
N ARG A 189 3.93 18.66 0.17
CA ARG A 189 3.22 19.91 0.39
C ARG A 189 1.88 19.90 -0.33
N LEU A 190 0.80 20.12 0.40
CA LEU A 190 -0.56 20.10 -0.16
C LEU A 190 -0.79 21.26 -1.14
N ARG A 191 -1.33 20.95 -2.33
CA ARG A 191 -1.75 21.96 -3.32
C ARG A 191 -3.19 22.46 -3.11
N GLY A 192 -3.98 21.73 -2.35
CA GLY A 192 -5.43 21.90 -2.20
C GLY A 192 -5.92 21.24 -0.92
N GLY A 193 -7.16 21.51 -0.53
CA GLY A 193 -7.86 20.66 0.43
C GLY A 193 -8.13 19.26 -0.14
N PHE A 194 -8.46 18.31 0.72
CA PHE A 194 -8.88 16.99 0.27
C PHE A 194 -10.31 17.03 -0.26
N ALA A 195 -10.59 16.25 -1.31
CA ALA A 195 -11.93 16.10 -1.90
C ALA A 195 -12.98 15.52 -0.93
N CYS A 196 -12.58 15.13 0.29
CA CYS A 196 -13.46 14.67 1.36
C CYS A 196 -14.06 15.82 2.21
N ASN A 197 -13.82 17.09 1.86
CA ASN A 197 -14.31 18.28 2.58
C ASN A 197 -15.58 18.91 1.98
N GLU A 198 -16.38 18.17 1.19
CA GLU A 198 -17.71 18.63 0.72
C GLU A 198 -18.87 18.08 1.57
#